data_AF-A0AAW2C955-F1
#
_entry.id   AF-A0AAW2C955-F1
#
_cell.length_a   1.000
_cell.length_b   1.000
_cell.length_c   1.000
_cell.angle_alpha   90.00
_cell.angle_beta   90.00
_cell.angle_gamma   90.00
#
_symmetry.space_group_name_H-M   'P 1'
#
loop_
_entity.id
_entity.type
_entity.pdbx_description
1 polymer ?
#
loop_
_entity_poly.entity_id
_entity_poly.type
_entity_poly.pdbx_seq_one_letter_code
_entity_poly.pdbx_strand_id
1 'polypeptide(L)'
;MYRMFKKGERDIMIQQIARFFYTSAIPLNCVKNLEFLRMIDMISKFGVGLKPLSYHEIRETCLKKEVDFTQQMLEECKVECKKTACSIMSDGWSDKKRRSICNFFGE
;
A
#
# COMPACT_ATOMS: atom_id res chain seq x y z
N MET A 1 -20.23 18.72 -0.55
CA MET A 1 -20.33 19.71 0.55
C MET A 1 -19.04 19.65 1.35
N TYR A 2 -18.10 20.57 1.14
CA TYR A 2 -16.85 20.62 1.90
C TYR A 2 -17.16 21.05 3.33
N ARG A 3 -17.04 20.15 4.31
CA ARG A 3 -17.00 20.54 5.73
C ARG A 3 -15.66 21.26 5.95
N MET A 4 -15.69 22.58 6.09
CA MET A 4 -14.55 23.36 6.55
C MET A 4 -14.31 23.00 8.03
N PHE A 5 -13.36 22.10 8.30
CA PHE A 5 -12.90 21.82 9.65
C PHE A 5 -12.36 23.11 10.30
N LYS A 6 -12.68 23.33 11.58
CA LYS A 6 -12.15 24.50 12.30
C LYS A 6 -10.62 24.38 12.37
N LYS A 7 -9.90 25.50 12.27
CA LYS A 7 -8.41 25.54 12.18
C LYS A 7 -7.71 24.65 13.23
N GLY A 8 -8.23 24.58 14.45
CA GLY A 8 -7.68 23.72 15.52
C GLY A 8 -7.94 22.21 15.37
N GLU A 9 -9.01 21.78 14.70
CA GLU A 9 -9.29 20.35 14.47
C GLU A 9 -8.32 19.74 13.45
N ARG A 10 -7.94 20.55 12.45
CA ARG A 10 -6.92 20.17 11.46
C ARG A 10 -5.57 19.93 12.12
N ASP A 11 -5.14 20.83 13.00
CA ASP A 11 -3.84 20.74 13.67
C ASP A 11 -3.77 19.50 14.58
N ILE A 12 -4.85 19.20 15.31
CA ILE A 12 -4.96 17.98 16.11
C ILE A 12 -4.87 16.72 15.24
N MET A 13 -5.58 16.68 14.10
CA MET A 13 -5.53 15.56 13.17
C MET A 13 -4.13 15.34 12.60
N ILE A 14 -3.47 16.40 12.13
CA ILE A 14 -2.10 16.32 11.60
C ILE A 14 -1.14 15.82 12.69
N GLN A 15 -1.29 16.30 13.93
CA GLN A 15 -0.46 15.84 15.05
C GLN A 15 -0.67 14.36 15.36
N GLN A 16 -1.91 13.85 15.28
CA GLN A 16 -2.19 12.43 15.50
C GLN A 16 -1.62 11.55 14.38
N ILE A 17 -1.72 11.98 13.12
CA ILE A 17 -1.09 11.28 11.99
C ILE A 17 0.43 11.22 12.20
N ALA A 18 1.07 12.34 12.57
CA ALA A 18 2.51 12.36 12.83
C ALA A 18 2.90 11.42 13.98
N ARG A 19 2.13 11.41 15.09
CA ARG A 19 2.35 10.49 16.21
C ARG A 19 2.30 9.03 15.78
N PHE A 20 1.33 8.65 14.94
CA PHE A 20 1.22 7.28 14.43
C PHE A 20 2.48 6.83 13.69
N PHE A 21 3.10 7.70 12.88
CA PHE A 21 4.37 7.41 12.23
C PHE A 21 5.50 7.19 13.23
N TYR A 22 5.63 8.07 14.22
CA TYR A 22 6.68 8.00 15.23
C TYR A 22 6.57 6.76 16.11
N THR A 23 5.37 6.45 16.61
CA THR A 23 5.15 5.32 17.53
C THR A 23 5.23 3.98 16.82
N SER A 24 4.87 3.92 15.54
CA SER A 24 4.86 2.68 14.75
C SER A 24 6.17 2.47 13.98
N ALA A 25 7.17 3.35 14.16
CA ALA A 25 8.43 3.34 13.43
C ALA A 25 8.26 3.28 11.90
N ILE A 26 7.23 3.93 11.37
CA ILE A 26 6.95 3.97 9.93
C ILE A 26 7.89 4.98 9.28
N PRO A 27 8.63 4.60 8.22
CA PRO A 27 9.46 5.52 7.46
C PRO A 27 8.69 6.77 6.96
N LEU A 28 9.24 7.97 7.20
CA LEU A 28 8.56 9.23 6.85
C LEU A 28 8.37 9.41 5.33
N ASN A 29 9.15 8.73 4.49
CA ASN A 29 8.96 8.73 3.05
C ASN A 29 7.62 8.12 2.62
N CYS A 30 6.94 7.32 3.47
CA CYS A 30 5.62 6.77 3.17
C CYS A 30 4.56 7.86 2.91
N VAL A 31 4.75 9.10 3.38
CA VAL A 31 3.82 10.20 3.07
C VAL A 31 3.80 10.57 1.58
N LYS A 32 4.84 10.20 0.83
CA LYS A 32 4.94 10.40 -0.63
C LYS A 32 4.30 9.25 -1.42
N ASN A 33 3.92 8.16 -0.75
CA ASN A 33 3.26 7.04 -1.40
C ASN A 33 1.84 7.46 -1.82
N LEU A 34 1.46 7.19 -3.06
CA LEU A 34 0.13 7.50 -3.59
C LEU A 34 -0.98 6.80 -2.77
N GLU A 35 -0.73 5.59 -2.28
CA GLU A 35 -1.68 4.84 -1.45
C GLU A 35 -1.94 5.52 -0.11
N PHE A 36 -0.95 6.23 0.44
CA PHE A 36 -1.16 7.02 1.67
C PHE A 36 -2.14 8.18 1.42
N LEU A 37 -2.00 8.88 0.29
CA LEU A 37 -2.92 9.96 -0.10
C LEU A 37 -4.33 9.42 -0.37
N ARG A 38 -4.43 8.29 -1.09
CA ARG A 38 -5.71 7.61 -1.36
C ARG A 38 -6.40 7.16 -0.09
N MET A 39 -5.65 6.60 0.87
CA MET A 39 -6.17 6.22 2.18
C MET A 39 -6.81 7.41 2.90
N ILE A 40 -6.13 8.56 2.96
CA ILE A 40 -6.66 9.77 3.60
C ILE A 40 -7.94 10.24 2.89
N ASP A 41 -7.94 10.28 1.56
CA ASP A 41 -9.11 10.70 0.77
C ASP A 41 -10.32 9.78 1.03
N MET A 42 -10.12 8.46 1.02
CA MET A 42 -11.18 7.48 1.29
C MET A 42 -11.72 7.56 2.72
N ILE A 43 -10.85 7.71 3.72
CA ILE A 43 -11.25 7.93 5.11
C ILE A 43 -12.08 9.23 5.22
N SER A 44 -11.66 10.30 4.54
CA SER A 44 -12.37 11.57 4.56
C SER A 44 -13.76 11.49 3.92
N LYS A 45 -13.90 10.70 2.85
CA LYS A 45 -15.17 10.44 2.15
C LYS A 45 -16.11 9.56 2.96
N PHE A 46 -15.60 8.54 3.65
CA PHE A 46 -16.40 7.67 4.51
C PHE A 46 -16.98 8.44 5.70
N GLY A 47 -16.17 9.31 6.32
CA GLY A 47 -16.58 10.12 7.44
C GLY A 47 -16.60 9.36 8.78
N VAL A 48 -17.48 9.78 9.68
CA VAL A 48 -17.54 9.24 11.06
C VAL A 48 -18.22 7.87 11.05
N GLY A 49 -17.62 6.90 11.74
CA GLY A 49 -18.19 5.55 11.91
C GLY A 49 -17.35 4.44 11.28
N LEU A 50 -16.23 4.76 10.62
CA LEU A 50 -15.29 3.74 10.18
C LEU A 50 -14.70 3.03 11.40
N LYS A 51 -14.95 1.73 11.51
CA LYS A 51 -14.28 0.92 12.53
C LYS A 51 -12.82 0.70 12.09
N PRO A 52 -11.85 0.86 13.01
CA PRO A 52 -10.47 0.48 12.73
C PRO A 52 -10.40 -0.99 12.31
N LEU A 53 -9.52 -1.31 11.37
CA LEU A 53 -9.26 -2.69 11.00
C LEU A 53 -8.63 -3.44 12.18
N SER A 54 -9.03 -4.69 12.37
CA SER A 54 -8.35 -5.60 13.30
C SER A 54 -7.05 -6.14 12.68
N TYR A 55 -6.15 -6.61 13.55
CA TYR A 55 -4.91 -7.26 13.13
C TYR A 55 -5.16 -8.45 12.20
N HIS A 56 -6.18 -9.26 12.48
CA HIS A 56 -6.54 -10.42 11.66
C HIS A 56 -7.06 -10.01 10.28
N GLU A 57 -7.89 -8.96 10.22
CA GLU A 57 -8.41 -8.47 8.93
C GLU A 57 -7.29 -7.99 8.03
N ILE A 58 -6.32 -7.24 8.56
CA ILE A 58 -5.16 -6.77 7.78
C ILE A 58 -4.31 -7.95 7.33
N ARG A 59 -3.97 -8.85 8.26
CA ARG A 59 -3.04 -9.96 8.02
C ARG A 59 -3.57 -10.98 7.01
N GLU A 60 -4.88 -11.20 6.98
CA GLU A 60 -5.46 -12.30 6.20
C GLU A 60 -6.40 -11.80 5.11
N THR A 61 -7.48 -11.12 5.49
CA THR A 61 -8.54 -10.75 4.54
C THR A 61 -8.08 -9.69 3.55
N CYS A 62 -7.44 -8.62 4.02
CA CYS A 62 -6.90 -7.57 3.17
C CYS A 62 -5.75 -8.09 2.30
N LEU A 63 -4.86 -8.90 2.89
CA LEU A 63 -3.74 -9.48 2.15
C LEU A 63 -4.23 -10.39 1.00
N LYS A 64 -5.22 -11.26 1.25
CA LYS A 64 -5.80 -12.11 0.20
C LYS A 64 -6.37 -11.30 -0.96
N LYS A 65 -7.13 -10.25 -0.64
CA LYS A 65 -7.70 -9.35 -1.67
C LYS A 65 -6.61 -8.66 -2.50
N GLU A 66 -5.53 -8.22 -1.86
CA GLU A 66 -4.42 -7.58 -2.58
C GLU A 66 -3.67 -8.57 -3.49
N VAL A 67 -3.51 -9.82 -3.04
CA VAL A 67 -2.94 -10.90 -3.86
C VAL A 67 -3.83 -11.18 -5.07
N ASP A 68 -5.14 -11.29 -4.87
CA ASP A 68 -6.09 -11.55 -5.96
C ASP A 68 -6.09 -10.39 -6.98
N PHE A 69 -6.07 -9.14 -6.49
CA PHE A 69 -5.98 -7.95 -7.34
C PHE A 69 -4.69 -7.93 -8.16
N THR A 70 -3.56 -8.20 -7.51
CA THR A 70 -2.25 -8.28 -8.18
C THR A 70 -2.23 -9.41 -9.21
N GLN A 71 -2.83 -10.56 -8.89
CA GLN A 71 -2.89 -11.71 -9.78
C GLN A 71 -3.75 -11.43 -11.02
N GLN A 72 -4.84 -10.68 -10.87
CA GLN A 72 -5.68 -10.23 -11.97
C GLN A 72 -4.92 -9.26 -12.89
N MET A 73 -4.21 -8.28 -12.33
CA MET A 73 -3.37 -7.37 -13.11
C MET A 73 -2.25 -8.10 -13.86
N LEU A 74 -1.66 -9.12 -13.23
CA LEU A 74 -0.63 -9.95 -13.87
C LEU A 74 -1.19 -10.79 -15.01
N GLU A 75 -2.47 -11.16 -14.99
CA GLU A 75 -3.06 -12.00 -16.04
C GLU A 75 -3.08 -11.27 -17.40
N GLU A 76 -3.30 -9.95 -17.40
CA GLU A 76 -3.16 -9.11 -18.61
C GLU A 76 -1.74 -9.19 -19.17
N CYS A 77 -0.73 -9.05 -18.29
CA CYS A 77 0.68 -9.16 -18.67
C CYS A 77 1.03 -10.56 -19.21
N LYS A 78 0.49 -11.63 -18.61
CA LYS A 78 0.67 -13.00 -19.12
C LYS A 78 0.03 -13.21 -20.49
N VAL A 79 -1.14 -12.62 -20.73
CA VAL A 79 -1.82 -12.68 -22.04
C VAL A 79 -0.98 -11.96 -23.09
N GLU A 80 -0.43 -10.79 -22.76
CA GLU A 80 0.52 -10.08 -23.62
C GLU A 80 1.76 -10.95 -23.89
N CYS A 81 2.39 -11.51 -22.85
CA CYS A 81 3.56 -12.37 -22.97
C CYS A 81 3.32 -13.58 -23.89
N LYS A 82 2.14 -14.20 -23.83
CA LYS A 82 1.76 -15.30 -24.73
C LYS A 82 1.66 -14.87 -26.20
N LYS A 83 1.36 -13.60 -26.47
CA LYS A 83 1.25 -13.06 -27.84
C LYS A 83 2.59 -12.60 -28.39
N THR A 84 3.43 -11.97 -27.57
CA THR A 84 4.69 -11.33 -27.99
C THR A 84 5.95 -12.17 -27.70
N ALA A 85 5.82 -13.33 -27.07
CA ALA A 85 6.95 -14.13 -26.59
C ALA A 85 7.91 -13.33 -25.67
N CYS A 86 7.34 -12.39 -24.90
CA CYS A 86 8.06 -11.65 -23.85
C CYS A 86 8.65 -12.63 -22.82
N SER A 87 9.89 -12.39 -22.43
CA SER A 87 10.60 -13.17 -21.42
C SER A 87 10.62 -12.41 -20.09
N ILE A 88 10.40 -13.13 -18.98
CA ILE A 88 10.58 -12.59 -17.64
C ILE A 88 11.96 -13.02 -17.16
N MET A 89 12.87 -12.07 -17.01
CA MET A 89 14.19 -12.31 -16.45
C MET A 89 14.10 -12.24 -14.93
N SER A 90 14.59 -13.28 -14.24
CA SER A 90 14.73 -13.26 -12.79
C SER A 90 16.19 -13.28 -12.37
N ASP A 91 16.56 -12.38 -11.46
CA ASP A 91 17.88 -12.34 -10.85
C ASP A 91 17.78 -12.61 -9.35
N GLY A 92 18.50 -13.62 -8.88
CA GLY A 92 18.56 -13.99 -7.48
C GLY A 92 19.91 -13.63 -6.88
N TRP A 93 19.93 -12.86 -5.79
CA TRP A 93 21.14 -12.70 -4.98
C TRP A 93 20.87 -12.87 -3.48
N SER A 94 21.90 -13.29 -2.75
CA SER A 94 21.85 -13.41 -1.29
C SER A 94 22.64 -12.27 -0.65
N ASP A 95 22.06 -11.61 0.34
CA ASP A 95 22.78 -10.61 1.12
C ASP A 95 23.76 -11.26 2.13
N LYS A 96 24.63 -10.45 2.75
CA LYS A 96 25.58 -10.91 3.78
C LYS A 96 24.92 -11.53 5.02
N LYS A 97 23.61 -11.34 5.19
CA LYS A 97 22.79 -11.91 6.28
C LYS A 97 22.02 -13.16 5.83
N ARG A 98 22.35 -13.73 4.65
CA ARG A 98 21.68 -14.90 4.05
C ARG A 98 20.19 -14.70 3.74
N ARG A 99 19.77 -13.47 3.50
CA ARG A 99 18.43 -13.20 2.96
C ARG A 99 18.49 -13.29 1.44
N SER A 100 17.66 -14.14 0.86
CA SER A 100 17.50 -14.27 -0.60
C SER A 100 16.60 -13.16 -1.13
N ILE A 101 17.07 -12.42 -2.13
CA ILE A 101 16.30 -11.43 -2.88
C ILE A 101 16.20 -11.94 -4.31
N CYS A 102 15.02 -11.85 -4.91
CA CYS A 102 14.76 -12.21 -6.29
C CYS A 102 14.07 -11.00 -6.96
N ASN A 103 14.67 -10.39 -7.99
CA ASN A 103 13.94 -9.41 -8.79
C ASN A 103 13.45 -10.05 -10.08
N PHE A 104 12.44 -9.41 -10.66
CA PHE A 104 11.80 -9.83 -11.89
C PHE A 104 11.78 -8.63 -12.83
N PHE A 105 12.28 -8.82 -14.04
CA PHE A 105 12.27 -7.83 -15.13
C PHE A 105 11.47 -8.41 -16.29
N GLY A 106 10.73 -7.57 -17.01
CA GLY A 106 10.10 -7.95 -18.27
C GLY A 106 10.84 -7.32 -19.45
N GLU A 107 11.04 -8.08 -20.53
CA GLU A 107 11.58 -7.61 -21.82
C GLU A 107 10.51 -7.33 -22.87
#